data_AF-A0A6G3WTV2-F1
#
_entry.id   AF-A0A6G3WTV2-F1
#
_cell.length_a   1.000
_cell.length_b   1.000
_cell.length_c   1.000
_cell.angle_alpha   90.00
_cell.angle_beta   90.00
_cell.angle_gamma   90.00
#
_symmetry.space_group_name_H-M   'P 1'
#
loop_
_entity.id
_entity.type
_entity.pdbx_description
1 polymer ?
#
loop_
_entity_poly.entity_id
_entity_poly.type
_entity_poly.pdbx_seq_one_letter_code
_entity_poly.pdbx_strand_id
1 'polypeptide(L)'
;MELDVGGRAVRLSNPDKVYFPEKGYTKRDVAEYFLAVGPGITRALNHRPTTLQRFVDGVEGDFFYQKRAPKNLPEWIPTARIAFPSGRPADEICPTELAAVIWAANLGTLTFHPWP
;
A
#
# COMPACT_ATOMS: atom_id res chain seq x y z
N MET A 1 -10.20 -8.49 -9.80
CA MET A 1 -10.15 -7.71 -11.04
C MET A 1 -8.73 -7.22 -11.29
N GLU A 2 -8.45 -6.69 -12.47
CA GLU A 2 -7.16 -6.09 -12.82
C GLU A 2 -7.36 -4.60 -13.12
N LEU A 3 -6.43 -3.77 -12.67
CA LEU A 3 -6.42 -2.32 -12.89
C LEU A 3 -5.16 -1.97 -13.69
N ASP A 4 -5.29 -1.17 -14.74
CA ASP A 4 -4.14 -0.54 -15.40
C ASP A 4 -3.82 0.78 -14.68
N VAL A 5 -2.64 0.84 -14.05
CA VAL A 5 -2.19 1.99 -13.27
C VAL A 5 -0.87 2.48 -13.84
N GLY A 6 -0.93 3.46 -14.74
CA GLY A 6 0.25 4.03 -15.37
C GLY A 6 1.01 3.05 -16.26
N GLY A 7 0.32 2.13 -16.95
CA GLY A 7 0.90 1.10 -17.81
C GLY A 7 1.26 -0.18 -17.06
N ARG A 8 0.89 -0.31 -15.78
CA ARG A 8 1.07 -1.53 -14.98
C ARG A 8 -0.26 -2.21 -14.72
N ALA A 9 -0.31 -3.50 -15.04
CA ALA A 9 -1.38 -4.38 -14.61
C ALA A 9 -1.25 -4.71 -13.12
N VAL A 10 -2.17 -4.22 -12.29
CA VAL A 10 -2.23 -4.48 -10.85
C VAL A 10 -3.49 -5.28 -10.53
N ARG A 11 -3.31 -6.52 -10.05
CA ARG A 11 -4.41 -7.36 -9.60
C ARG A 11 -4.96 -6.88 -8.26
N LEU A 12 -6.27 -6.62 -8.22
CA LEU A 12 -7.04 -6.37 -6.99
C LEU A 12 -7.86 -7.62 -6.64
N SER A 13 -7.53 -8.28 -5.53
CA SER A 13 -8.25 -9.45 -5.02
C SER A 13 -9.33 -9.04 -4.02
N ASN A 14 -10.44 -9.78 -3.99
CA ASN A 14 -11.60 -9.51 -3.13
C ASN A 14 -12.04 -8.04 -3.17
N PRO A 15 -12.32 -7.47 -4.36
CA PRO A 15 -12.62 -6.05 -4.51
C PRO A 15 -13.87 -5.65 -3.71
N ASP A 16 -14.83 -6.56 -3.56
CA ASP A 16 -16.12 -6.28 -2.89
C ASP A 16 -16.06 -6.48 -1.37
N LYS A 17 -14.87 -6.77 -0.81
CA LYS A 17 -14.69 -6.88 0.64
C LYS A 17 -14.92 -5.53 1.28
N VAL A 18 -15.87 -5.45 2.22
CA VAL A 18 -16.18 -4.23 2.97
C VAL A 18 -15.03 -3.91 3.93
N TYR A 19 -14.49 -2.70 3.82
CA TYR A 19 -13.46 -2.17 4.72
C TYR A 19 -14.00 -1.13 5.69
N PHE A 20 -15.06 -0.39 5.33
CA PHE A 20 -15.71 0.59 6.19
C PHE A 20 -17.21 0.26 6.33
N PRO A 21 -17.59 -0.59 7.30
CA PRO A 21 -18.96 -1.11 7.42
C PRO A 21 -20.02 -0.02 7.57
N GLU A 22 -19.75 1.04 8.34
CA GLU A 22 -20.71 2.13 8.59
C GLU A 22 -21.18 2.83 7.29
N LYS A 23 -20.29 2.96 6.30
CA LYS A 23 -20.58 3.60 5.00
C LYS A 23 -20.70 2.61 3.84
N GLY A 24 -20.37 1.34 4.07
CA GLY A 24 -20.35 0.29 3.06
C GLY A 24 -19.17 0.35 2.08
N TYR A 25 -18.12 1.16 2.33
CA TYR A 25 -16.99 1.23 1.41
C TYR A 25 -16.17 -0.06 1.40
N THR A 26 -15.84 -0.50 0.21
CA THR A 26 -15.15 -1.73 -0.12
C THR A 26 -13.66 -1.50 -0.39
N LYS A 27 -12.90 -2.59 -0.55
CA LYS A 27 -11.51 -2.52 -1.01
C LYS A 27 -11.39 -1.84 -2.38
N ARG A 28 -12.37 -2.04 -3.26
CA ARG A 28 -12.42 -1.35 -4.56
C ARG A 28 -12.50 0.16 -4.39
N ASP A 29 -13.38 0.64 -3.52
CA ASP A 29 -13.53 2.08 -3.24
C ASP A 29 -12.23 2.68 -2.69
N VAL A 30 -11.50 1.95 -1.85
CA VAL A 30 -10.17 2.37 -1.37
C VAL A 30 -9.16 2.47 -2.52
N ALA A 31 -9.12 1.50 -3.42
CA ALA A 31 -8.24 1.54 -4.58
C ALA A 31 -8.59 2.71 -5.51
N GLU A 32 -9.89 2.91 -5.78
CA GLU A 32 -10.40 4.02 -6.59
C GLU A 32 -10.11 5.38 -5.96
N TYR A 33 -10.21 5.50 -4.63
CA TYR A 33 -9.80 6.70 -3.91
C TYR A 33 -8.32 7.02 -4.15
N PHE A 34 -7.42 6.06 -3.97
CA PHE A 34 -5.99 6.28 -4.22
C PHE A 34 -5.69 6.60 -5.68
N LEU A 35 -6.43 6.02 -6.63
CA LEU A 35 -6.36 6.41 -8.05
C LEU A 35 -6.73 7.89 -8.24
N ALA A 36 -7.85 8.32 -7.65
CA ALA A 36 -8.34 9.70 -7.74
C ALA A 36 -7.38 10.72 -7.11
N VAL A 37 -6.74 10.37 -5.99
CA VAL A 37 -5.75 11.24 -5.32
C VAL A 37 -4.30 10.95 -5.75
N GLY A 38 -4.13 10.21 -6.85
CA GLY A 38 -2.85 9.69 -7.33
C GLY A 38 -1.68 10.68 -7.27
N PRO A 39 -1.80 11.89 -7.84
CA PRO A 39 -0.73 12.89 -7.79
C PRO A 39 -0.34 13.32 -6.37
N GLY A 40 -1.30 13.37 -5.44
CA GLY A 40 -1.05 13.76 -4.05
C GLY A 40 -0.29 12.68 -3.28
N ILE A 41 -0.79 11.44 -3.36
CA ILE A 41 -0.19 10.32 -2.62
C ILE A 41 1.20 9.98 -3.17
N THR A 42 1.42 10.03 -4.50
CA THR A 42 2.74 9.78 -5.07
C THR A 42 3.73 10.84 -4.63
N ARG A 43 3.39 12.14 -4.65
CA ARG A 43 4.26 13.19 -4.11
C ARG A 43 4.60 12.98 -2.64
N ALA A 44 3.64 12.54 -1.82
CA ALA A 44 3.86 12.33 -0.40
C ALA A 44 4.79 11.14 -0.09
N LEU A 45 4.78 10.10 -0.95
CA LEU A 45 5.55 8.85 -0.74
C LEU A 45 6.81 8.74 -1.59
N ASN A 46 7.00 9.64 -2.57
CA ASN A 46 8.01 9.51 -3.61
C ASN A 46 9.42 9.32 -3.04
N HIS A 47 10.03 8.16 -3.34
CA HIS A 47 11.37 7.79 -2.87
C HIS A 47 11.53 7.75 -1.34
N ARG A 48 10.44 7.57 -0.60
CA ARG A 48 10.46 7.44 0.85
C ARG A 48 10.19 5.99 1.23
N PRO A 49 11.12 5.30 1.92
CA PRO A 49 10.81 4.04 2.58
C PRO A 49 9.54 4.21 3.41
N THR A 50 8.61 3.28 3.31
CA THR A 50 7.26 3.47 3.84
C THR A 50 6.79 2.22 4.59
N THR A 51 6.50 2.41 5.88
CA THR A 51 5.79 1.41 6.68
C THR A 51 4.32 1.39 6.30
N LEU A 52 3.74 0.20 6.15
CA LEU A 52 2.33 0.02 5.83
C LEU A 52 1.51 -0.30 7.07
N GLN A 53 0.40 0.41 7.29
CA GLN A 53 -0.60 0.02 8.28
C GLN A 53 -1.75 -0.71 7.57
N ARG A 54 -1.90 -1.99 7.90
CA ARG A 54 -2.78 -2.92 7.16
C ARG A 54 -3.98 -3.35 7.99
N PHE A 55 -5.16 -3.26 7.38
CA PHE A 55 -6.47 -3.65 7.88
C PHE A 55 -7.03 -4.74 6.97
N VAL A 56 -6.54 -5.97 7.11
CA VAL A 56 -6.87 -7.05 6.16
C VAL A 56 -8.37 -7.35 6.17
N ASP A 57 -9.01 -7.21 7.34
CA ASP A 57 -10.42 -7.47 7.60
C ASP A 57 -11.27 -6.20 7.78
N GLY A 58 -10.78 -5.05 7.33
CA GLY A 58 -11.47 -3.77 7.45
C GLY A 58 -11.18 -3.06 8.78
N VAL A 59 -11.74 -1.85 8.94
CA VAL A 59 -11.40 -0.94 10.06
C VAL A 59 -11.90 -1.38 11.43
N GLU A 60 -12.88 -2.28 11.48
CA GLU A 60 -13.37 -2.88 12.73
C GLU A 60 -12.59 -4.14 13.14
N GLY A 61 -11.75 -4.67 12.24
CA GLY A 61 -10.87 -5.79 12.52
C GLY A 61 -9.51 -5.36 13.07
N ASP A 62 -8.64 -6.34 13.32
CA ASP A 62 -7.27 -6.08 13.75
C ASP A 62 -6.44 -5.40 12.65
N PHE A 63 -5.50 -4.57 13.09
CA PHE A 63 -4.50 -3.96 12.22
C PHE A 63 -3.09 -4.35 12.65
N PHE A 64 -2.17 -4.27 11.69
CA PHE A 64 -0.74 -4.41 11.99
C PHE A 64 0.12 -3.51 11.10
N TYR A 65 1.32 -3.21 11.60
CA TYR A 65 2.34 -2.49 10.86
C TYR A 65 3.28 -3.44 10.15
N GLN A 66 3.41 -3.32 8.84
CA GLN A 66 4.38 -4.02 8.03
C GLN A 66 5.51 -3.06 7.62
N LYS A 67 6.65 -3.21 8.29
CA LYS A 67 7.87 -2.47 7.98
C LYS A 67 8.63 -3.13 6.82
N ARG A 68 8.93 -4.43 6.99
CA ARG A 68 9.66 -5.21 5.99
C ARG A 68 8.80 -5.45 4.76
N ALA A 69 9.36 -5.18 3.59
CA ALA A 69 8.78 -5.56 2.31
C ALA A 69 8.51 -7.08 2.29
N PRO A 70 7.38 -7.55 1.74
CA PRO A 70 7.11 -8.99 1.63
C PRO A 70 8.20 -9.73 0.86
N LYS A 71 8.42 -11.02 1.11
CA LYS A 71 9.47 -11.77 0.39
C LYS A 71 9.17 -11.97 -1.11
N ASN A 72 7.89 -12.08 -1.46
CA ASN A 72 7.44 -12.38 -2.82
C ASN A 72 6.84 -11.12 -3.47
N LEU A 73 7.68 -10.11 -3.63
CA LEU A 73 7.35 -8.87 -4.33
C LEU A 73 7.23 -9.15 -5.83
N PRO A 74 6.29 -8.54 -6.56
CA PRO A 74 6.52 -8.25 -7.96
C PRO A 74 7.82 -7.47 -8.14
N GLU A 75 8.63 -7.80 -9.14
CA GLU A 75 9.95 -7.20 -9.39
C GLU A 75 9.90 -5.67 -9.50
N TRP A 76 8.77 -5.14 -9.97
CA TRP A 76 8.58 -3.71 -10.16
C TRP A 76 8.23 -2.93 -8.90
N ILE A 77 7.98 -3.60 -7.76
CA ILE A 77 7.74 -2.88 -6.49
C ILE A 77 9.06 -2.33 -5.98
N PRO A 78 9.25 -1.00 -5.95
CA PRO A 78 10.51 -0.44 -5.51
C PRO A 78 10.67 -0.60 -4.00
N THR A 79 11.90 -0.88 -3.57
CA THR A 79 12.26 -1.01 -2.16
C THR A 79 13.48 -0.14 -1.85
N ALA A 80 13.64 0.17 -0.57
CA ALA A 80 14.82 0.86 -0.07
C ALA A 80 15.30 0.20 1.22
N ARG A 81 16.61 0.04 1.35
CA ARG A 81 17.24 -0.51 2.54
C ARG A 81 17.35 0.55 3.62
N ILE A 82 16.76 0.27 4.76
CA ILE A 82 16.81 1.09 5.98
C ILE A 82 17.65 0.40 7.06
N ALA A 83 18.08 1.17 8.05
CA ALA A 83 18.60 0.68 9.31
C ALA A 83 17.68 1.15 10.44
N PHE A 84 17.22 0.22 11.28
CA PHE A 84 16.50 0.58 12.49
C PHE A 84 17.46 1.19 13.53
N PRO A 85 16.95 1.88 14.58
CA PRO A 85 17.80 2.37 15.68
C PRO A 85 18.66 1.29 16.35
N SER A 86 18.25 0.03 16.26
CA SER A 86 19.01 -1.14 16.72
C SER A 86 20.17 -1.55 15.80
N GLY A 87 20.38 -0.87 14.68
CA GLY A 87 21.36 -1.20 13.64
C GLY A 87 20.95 -2.34 12.70
N ARG A 88 19.82 -3.02 12.97
CA ARG A 88 19.34 -4.13 12.12
C ARG A 88 18.80 -3.59 10.79
N PRO A 89 19.25 -4.14 9.64
CA PRO A 89 18.74 -3.71 8.34
C PRO A 89 17.36 -4.31 8.03
N ALA A 90 16.64 -3.61 7.16
CA ALA A 90 15.41 -4.08 6.53
C ALA A 90 15.24 -3.39 5.18
N ASP A 91 14.59 -4.08 4.24
CA ASP A 91 14.07 -3.44 3.05
C ASP A 91 12.61 -3.08 3.33
N GLU A 92 12.24 -1.81 3.17
CA GLU A 92 10.84 -1.38 3.16
C GLU A 92 10.42 -1.10 1.71
N ILE A 93 9.12 -1.11 1.45
CA ILE A 93 8.64 -0.61 0.17
C ILE A 93 8.96 0.89 0.07
N CYS A 94 9.30 1.36 -1.12
CA CYS A 94 9.70 2.73 -1.37
C CYS A 94 8.96 3.23 -2.62
N PRO A 95 7.67 3.61 -2.49
CA PRO A 95 6.85 3.93 -3.66
C PRO A 95 7.44 5.05 -4.52
N THR A 96 7.53 4.83 -5.83
CA THR A 96 7.94 5.83 -6.83
C THR A 96 6.85 6.07 -7.88
N GLU A 97 5.75 5.32 -7.80
CA GLU A 97 4.68 5.31 -8.78
C GLU A 97 3.36 4.89 -8.12
N LEU A 98 2.24 5.28 -8.73
CA LEU A 98 0.91 5.01 -8.20
C LEU A 98 0.58 3.52 -8.14
N ALA A 99 1.11 2.72 -9.08
CA ALA A 99 0.90 1.27 -9.10
C ALA A 99 1.38 0.59 -7.80
N ALA A 100 2.49 1.05 -7.21
CA ALA A 100 3.00 0.53 -5.94
C ALA A 100 2.05 0.83 -4.77
N VAL A 101 1.40 2.00 -4.79
CA VAL A 101 0.37 2.39 -3.81
C VAL A 101 -0.87 1.50 -3.94
N ILE A 102 -1.36 1.27 -5.16
CA ILE A 102 -2.52 0.40 -5.41
C ILE A 102 -2.21 -1.05 -5.06
N TRP A 103 -1.00 -1.52 -5.33
CA TRP A 103 -0.55 -2.83 -4.88
C TRP A 103 -0.55 -2.96 -3.35
N ALA A 104 -0.04 -1.94 -2.64
CA ALA A 104 -0.09 -1.93 -1.19
C ALA A 104 -1.53 -1.86 -0.65
N ALA A 105 -2.42 -1.09 -1.29
CA ALA A 105 -3.85 -1.04 -0.96
C ALA A 105 -4.53 -2.41 -1.14
N ASN A 106 -4.17 -3.18 -2.17
CA ASN A 106 -4.67 -4.55 -2.37
C ASN A 106 -4.32 -5.48 -1.19
N LEU A 107 -3.17 -5.25 -0.55
CA LEU A 107 -2.76 -5.95 0.68
C LEU A 107 -3.53 -5.48 1.93
N GLY A 108 -4.47 -4.54 1.81
CA GLY A 108 -5.24 -3.97 2.90
C GLY A 108 -4.59 -2.77 3.56
N THR A 109 -3.63 -2.10 2.89
CA THR A 109 -3.04 -0.87 3.42
C THR A 109 -4.03 0.28 3.30
N LEU A 110 -4.36 0.91 4.43
CA LEU A 110 -5.18 2.14 4.46
C LEU A 110 -4.34 3.38 4.76
N THR A 111 -3.27 3.21 5.56
CA THR A 111 -2.39 4.32 5.97
C THR A 111 -0.95 3.99 5.61
N PHE A 112 -0.29 4.97 4.99
CA PHE A 112 1.12 4.92 4.62
C PHE A 112 1.92 5.80 5.59
N HIS A 113 3.00 5.25 6.13
CA HIS A 113 3.88 5.93 7.09
C HIS A 113 5.27 6.11 6.46
N PRO A 114 5.45 7.12 5.58
CA PRO A 114 6.72 7.37 4.93
C PRO A 114 7.75 7.95 5.91
N TRP A 115 9.01 7.54 5.77
CA TRP A 115 10.13 8.14 6.49
C TRP A 115 10.27 9.62 6.14
N PRO A 116 10.75 10.51 7.06
CA PRO A 116 10.87 11.96 6.83
C PRO A 116 11.47 12.33 5.47
#